data_AF-A0A4R5IUL4-F1
#
_entry.id   AF-A0A4R5IUL4-F1
#
_cell.length_a   1.000
_cell.length_b   1.000
_cell.length_c   1.000
_cell.angle_alpha   90.00
_cell.angle_beta   90.00
_cell.angle_gamma   90.00
#
_symmetry.space_group_name_H-M   'P 1'
#
loop_
_entity.id
_entity.type
_entity.pdbx_description
1 polymer ?
#
loop_
_entity_poly.entity_id
_entity_poly.type
_entity_poly.pdbx_seq_one_letter_code
_entity_poly.pdbx_strand_id
1 'polypeptide(L)'
;MDNTVITALVAAVSAVVGGVITGVVAPVVKHRLEVAVAEKSRKREQIAKWRKMVIEVDGTANGDASPGETLQLHPEYITLEPFLTDAARTVAYQENRTLVVGQALSLPLETLKDEIARIEKMWRLHE
;
A
#
# COMPACT_ATOMS: atom_id res chain seq x y z
N MET A 1 26.03 40.83 37.78
CA MET A 1 25.85 39.38 37.55
C MET A 1 26.16 39.13 36.09
N ASP A 2 27.32 38.53 35.85
CA ASP A 2 27.95 38.52 34.53
C ASP A 2 27.29 37.54 33.56
N ASN A 3 26.97 38.04 32.37
CA ASN A 3 26.44 37.28 31.23
C ASN A 3 27.30 36.06 30.86
N THR A 4 28.56 36.04 31.27
CA THR A 4 29.49 34.92 31.11
C THR A 4 29.05 33.66 31.86
N VAL A 5 28.45 33.81 33.05
CA VAL A 5 27.97 32.67 33.86
C VAL A 5 26.71 32.06 33.27
N ILE A 6 25.81 32.90 32.73
CA ILE A 6 24.58 32.45 32.07
C ILE A 6 24.92 31.73 30.75
N THR A 7 25.89 32.25 29.99
CA THR A 7 26.30 31.65 28.71
C THR A 7 27.03 30.31 28.93
N ALA A 8 27.84 30.20 29.98
CA ALA A 8 28.48 28.93 30.35
C ALA A 8 27.47 27.86 30.80
N LEU A 9 26.40 28.24 31.50
CA LEU A 9 25.34 27.34 31.93
C LEU A 9 24.51 26.84 30.72
N VAL A 10 24.22 27.72 29.76
CA VAL A 10 23.48 27.37 28.53
C VAL A 10 24.33 26.48 27.60
N ALA A 11 25.64 26.71 27.52
CA ALA A 11 26.55 25.84 26.77
C ALA A 11 26.71 24.45 27.43
N ALA A 12 26.77 24.38 28.76
CA ALA A 12 26.86 23.11 29.49
C ALA A 12 25.57 22.27 29.34
N VAL A 13 24.39 22.89 29.33
CA VAL A 13 23.11 22.17 29.14
C VAL A 13 22.95 21.70 27.68
N SER A 14 23.46 22.46 26.71
CA SER A 14 23.41 22.06 25.30
C SER A 14 24.31 20.86 24.97
N ALA A 15 25.42 20.68 25.69
CA ALA A 15 26.32 19.53 25.52
C ALA A 15 25.79 18.24 26.21
N VAL A 16 25.01 18.36 27.30
CA VAL A 16 24.49 17.20 28.04
C VAL A 16 23.25 16.59 27.38
N VAL A 17 22.47 17.35 26.62
CA VAL A 17 21.31 16.83 25.87
C VAL A 17 21.72 16.12 24.57
N GLY A 18 22.89 16.44 24.00
CA GLY A 18 23.38 15.80 22.77
C GLY A 18 24.01 14.41 22.93
N GLY A 19 24.51 14.08 24.13
CA GLY A 19 25.35 12.90 24.33
C GLY A 19 24.69 11.66 24.94
N VAL A 20 23.54 11.80 25.62
CA VAL A 20 22.97 10.69 26.43
C VAL A 20 21.64 10.15 25.87
N ILE A 21 20.94 10.90 25.02
CA ILE A 21 19.65 10.47 24.45
C ILE A 21 19.85 9.45 23.31
N THR A 22 21.02 9.45 22.68
CA THR A 22 21.36 8.60 21.51
C THR A 22 21.51 7.12 21.85
N GLY A 23 21.79 6.74 23.10
CA GLY A 23 22.02 5.33 23.46
C GLY A 23 20.75 4.46 23.56
N VAL A 24 19.61 5.05 23.94
CA VAL A 24 18.36 4.30 24.23
C VAL A 24 17.23 4.68 23.30
N VAL A 25 17.18 5.92 22.81
CA VAL A 25 16.14 6.37 21.86
C VAL A 25 16.48 5.94 20.43
N ALA A 26 17.77 5.92 20.05
CA ALA A 26 18.17 5.54 18.70
C ALA A 26 17.79 4.09 18.33
N PRO A 27 17.95 3.08 19.20
CA PRO A 27 17.48 1.72 18.89
C PRO A 27 15.97 1.63 18.71
N VAL A 28 15.18 2.33 19.53
CA VAL A 28 13.71 2.30 19.45
C VAL A 28 13.21 3.03 18.20
N VAL A 29 13.79 4.19 17.88
CA VAL A 29 13.46 4.93 16.66
C VAL A 29 13.88 4.13 15.42
N LYS A 30 15.07 3.53 15.43
CA LYS A 30 15.54 2.64 14.36
C LYS A 30 14.63 1.45 14.17
N HIS A 31 14.26 0.75 15.24
CA HIS A 31 13.36 -0.40 15.17
C HIS A 31 11.98 -0.03 14.65
N ARG A 32 11.40 1.09 15.11
CA ARG A 32 10.12 1.59 14.59
C ARG A 32 10.20 1.95 13.11
N LEU A 33 11.31 2.54 12.67
CA LEU A 33 11.54 2.87 11.27
C LEU A 33 11.69 1.60 10.41
N GLU A 34 12.44 0.61 10.88
CA GLU A 34 12.58 -0.70 10.21
C GLU A 34 11.23 -1.41 10.07
N VAL A 35 10.41 -1.41 11.12
CA VAL A 35 9.05 -1.99 11.08
C VAL A 35 8.18 -1.23 10.08
N ALA A 36 8.20 0.10 10.09
CA ALA A 36 7.42 0.91 9.16
C ALA A 36 7.85 0.72 7.70
N VAL A 37 9.16 0.61 7.44
CA VAL A 37 9.71 0.31 6.11
C VAL A 37 9.33 -1.09 5.66
N ALA A 38 9.45 -2.09 6.54
CA ALA A 38 9.06 -3.47 6.24
C ALA A 38 7.55 -3.56 5.94
N GLU A 39 6.71 -2.86 6.71
CA GLU A 39 5.27 -2.79 6.47
C GLU A 39 4.94 -2.11 5.13
N LYS A 40 5.59 -0.97 4.82
CA LYS A 40 5.43 -0.28 3.53
C LYS A 40 5.86 -1.18 2.37
N SER A 41 6.96 -1.91 2.52
CA SER A 41 7.46 -2.87 1.53
C SER A 41 6.47 -4.00 1.31
N ARG A 42 5.95 -4.62 2.38
CA ARG A 42 4.95 -5.67 2.30
C ARG A 42 3.68 -5.19 1.60
N LYS A 43 3.20 -3.99 1.92
CA LYS A 43 2.01 -3.41 1.27
C LYS A 43 2.27 -3.16 -0.23
N ARG A 44 3.45 -2.65 -0.61
CA ARG A 44 3.85 -2.50 -2.02
C ARG A 44 3.90 -3.83 -2.76
N GLU A 45 4.46 -4.87 -2.14
CA GLU A 45 4.49 -6.22 -2.70
C GLU A 45 3.07 -6.76 -2.89
N GLN A 46 2.17 -6.52 -1.94
CA GLN A 46 0.77 -6.93 -2.05
C GLN A 46 0.05 -6.23 -3.21
N ILE A 47 0.24 -4.91 -3.38
CA ILE A 47 -0.29 -4.17 -4.54
C ILE A 47 0.25 -4.78 -5.85
N ALA A 48 1.54 -5.10 -5.90
CA ALA A 48 2.14 -5.71 -7.09
C ALA A 48 1.53 -7.08 -7.41
N LYS A 49 1.27 -7.92 -6.40
CA LYS A 49 0.58 -9.21 -6.56
C LYS A 49 -0.83 -9.03 -7.11
N TRP A 50 -1.60 -8.08 -6.58
CA TRP A 50 -2.95 -7.79 -7.08
C TRP A 50 -2.94 -7.27 -8.52
N ARG A 51 -1.99 -6.40 -8.89
CA ARG A 51 -1.84 -5.95 -10.28
C ARG A 51 -1.47 -7.10 -11.22
N LYS A 52 -0.56 -7.98 -10.77
CA LYS A 52 -0.16 -9.17 -11.53
C LYS A 52 -1.36 -10.10 -11.77
N MET A 53 -2.17 -10.33 -10.74
CA MET A 53 -3.41 -11.10 -10.85
C MET A 53 -4.33 -10.53 -11.95
N VAL A 54 -4.55 -9.21 -12.00
CA VAL A 54 -5.40 -8.60 -13.03
C VAL A 54 -4.90 -8.94 -14.45
N ILE A 55 -3.58 -8.88 -14.67
CA ILE A 55 -2.95 -9.22 -15.95
C ILE A 55 -3.05 -10.72 -16.25
N GLU A 56 -2.86 -11.57 -15.25
CA GLU A 56 -2.96 -13.03 -15.40
C GLU A 56 -4.39 -13.47 -15.72
N VAL A 57 -5.39 -12.89 -15.07
CA VAL A 57 -6.81 -13.15 -15.34
C VAL A 57 -7.17 -12.65 -16.74
N ASP A 58 -6.73 -11.46 -17.14
CA ASP A 58 -6.95 -10.92 -18.48
C ASP A 58 -6.37 -11.82 -19.58
N GLY A 59 -5.12 -12.24 -19.41
CA GLY A 59 -4.43 -13.14 -20.34
C GLY A 59 -5.00 -14.56 -20.37
N THR A 60 -5.54 -15.04 -19.26
CA THR A 60 -6.21 -16.36 -19.21
C THR A 60 -7.58 -16.31 -19.87
N ALA A 61 -8.29 -15.19 -19.73
CA ALA A 61 -9.60 -14.99 -20.32
C ALA A 61 -9.56 -14.99 -21.85
N ASN A 62 -8.45 -14.60 -22.52
CA ASN A 62 -8.26 -14.74 -23.99
C ASN A 62 -9.48 -14.33 -24.87
N GLY A 63 -10.26 -13.33 -24.45
CA GLY A 63 -11.47 -12.88 -25.15
C GLY A 63 -12.75 -13.69 -24.85
N ASP A 64 -12.67 -14.69 -23.98
CA ASP A 64 -13.82 -15.41 -23.44
C ASP A 64 -14.54 -14.56 -22.37
N ALA A 65 -15.86 -14.66 -22.35
CA ALA A 65 -16.72 -13.58 -21.89
C ALA A 65 -16.89 -13.47 -20.35
N SER A 66 -16.17 -14.26 -19.54
CA SER A 66 -16.37 -14.30 -18.09
C SER A 66 -15.06 -14.34 -17.29
N PRO A 67 -14.32 -13.22 -17.20
CA PRO A 67 -13.15 -13.12 -16.31
C PRO A 67 -13.51 -13.21 -14.83
N GLY A 68 -14.80 -13.07 -14.47
CA GLY A 68 -15.28 -13.10 -13.08
C GLY A 68 -15.02 -14.44 -12.38
N GLU A 69 -15.22 -15.58 -13.05
CA GLU A 69 -14.98 -16.89 -12.44
C GLU A 69 -13.48 -17.12 -12.20
N THR A 70 -12.65 -16.86 -13.20
CA THR A 70 -11.19 -16.97 -13.09
C THR A 70 -10.63 -16.05 -12.01
N LEU A 71 -11.19 -14.84 -11.89
CA LEU A 71 -10.82 -13.89 -10.85
C LEU A 71 -11.16 -14.40 -9.44
N GLN A 72 -12.38 -14.91 -9.24
CA GLN A 72 -12.83 -15.39 -7.92
C GLN A 72 -12.04 -16.62 -7.44
N LEU A 73 -11.57 -17.45 -8.37
CA LEU A 73 -10.71 -18.59 -8.06
C LEU A 73 -9.24 -18.20 -7.84
N HIS A 74 -8.86 -16.96 -8.14
CA HIS A 74 -7.47 -16.53 -8.02
C HIS A 74 -7.09 -16.32 -6.55
N PRO A 75 -6.00 -16.94 -6.04
CA PRO A 75 -5.62 -16.84 -4.62
C PRO A 75 -5.44 -15.40 -4.13
N GLU A 76 -4.89 -14.53 -4.98
CA GLU A 76 -4.67 -13.12 -4.63
C GLU A 76 -5.97 -12.34 -4.47
N TYR A 77 -7.08 -12.76 -5.10
CA TYR A 77 -8.37 -12.09 -4.97
C TYR A 77 -8.91 -12.20 -3.54
N ILE A 78 -8.71 -13.34 -2.88
CA ILE A 78 -9.09 -13.58 -1.47
C ILE A 78 -8.48 -12.53 -0.54
N THR A 79 -7.25 -12.12 -0.83
CA THR A 79 -6.55 -11.11 -0.02
C THR A 79 -6.96 -9.68 -0.36
N LEU A 80 -7.49 -9.45 -1.56
CA LEU A 80 -7.97 -8.14 -2.04
C LEU A 80 -9.40 -7.86 -1.58
N GLU A 81 -10.27 -8.87 -1.62
CA GLU A 81 -11.72 -8.77 -1.37
C GLU A 81 -12.13 -7.99 -0.10
N PRO A 82 -11.43 -8.12 1.05
CA PRO A 82 -11.78 -7.37 2.26
C PRO A 82 -11.58 -5.85 2.13
N PHE A 83 -10.77 -5.40 1.16
CA PHE A 83 -10.48 -3.99 0.94
C PHE A 83 -11.38 -3.36 -0.13
N LEU A 84 -12.13 -4.18 -0.88
CA LEU A 84 -13.03 -3.71 -1.93
C LEU A 84 -14.26 -3.04 -1.34
N THR A 85 -14.79 -2.07 -2.07
CA THR A 85 -16.13 -1.54 -1.82
C THR A 85 -17.20 -2.57 -2.20
N ASP A 86 -18.39 -2.49 -1.59
CA ASP A 86 -19.51 -3.39 -1.91
C ASP A 86 -19.92 -3.31 -3.38
N ALA A 87 -19.82 -2.12 -3.97
CA ALA A 87 -20.09 -1.90 -5.40
C ALA A 87 -19.05 -2.65 -6.26
N ALA A 88 -17.77 -2.51 -5.96
CA ALA A 88 -16.71 -3.22 -6.69
C ALA A 88 -16.80 -4.74 -6.53
N ARG A 89 -17.13 -5.21 -5.32
CA ARG A 89 -17.38 -6.63 -5.07
C ARG A 89 -18.52 -7.13 -5.96
N THR A 90 -19.64 -6.42 -5.99
CA THR A 90 -20.79 -6.77 -6.85
C THR A 90 -20.39 -6.85 -8.32
N VAL A 91 -19.60 -5.90 -8.82
CA VAL A 91 -19.15 -5.90 -10.23
C VAL A 91 -18.20 -7.07 -10.52
N ALA A 92 -17.38 -7.49 -9.57
CA ALA A 92 -16.49 -8.66 -9.70
C ALA A 92 -17.25 -10.00 -9.69
N TYR A 93 -18.41 -10.07 -9.02
CA TYR A 93 -19.28 -11.26 -9.00
C TYR A 93 -20.30 -11.32 -10.15
N GLN A 94 -20.52 -10.22 -10.85
CA GLN A 94 -21.38 -10.22 -12.02
C GLN A 94 -20.65 -10.86 -13.21
N GLU A 95 -21.33 -11.78 -13.91
CA GLU A 95 -20.92 -12.26 -15.25
C GLU A 95 -21.04 -11.12 -16.27
N ASN A 96 -20.17 -10.12 -16.15
CA ASN A 96 -20.15 -8.99 -17.06
C ASN A 96 -19.38 -9.37 -18.31
N ARG A 97 -20.12 -9.86 -19.32
CA ARG A 97 -19.67 -10.03 -20.71
C ARG A 97 -19.43 -8.70 -21.43
N THR A 98 -19.39 -7.59 -20.68
CA THR A 98 -19.33 -6.23 -21.21
C THR A 98 -17.89 -5.82 -21.41
N LEU A 99 -17.46 -5.84 -22.67
CA LEU A 99 -16.28 -5.10 -23.11
C LEU A 99 -16.70 -3.64 -23.32
N VAL A 100 -16.06 -2.72 -22.60
CA VAL A 100 -16.29 -1.29 -22.77
C VAL A 100 -15.42 -0.80 -23.94
N VAL A 101 -16.06 -0.21 -24.95
CA VAL A 101 -15.36 0.30 -26.14
C VAL A 101 -14.32 1.34 -25.72
N GLY A 102 -13.06 1.11 -26.09
CA GLY A 102 -11.92 1.98 -25.76
C GLY A 102 -11.15 1.61 -24.50
N GLN A 103 -11.55 0.57 -23.76
CA GLN A 103 -10.77 0.03 -22.65
C GLN A 103 -10.09 -1.28 -23.04
N ALA A 104 -8.87 -1.48 -22.53
CA ALA A 104 -8.06 -2.66 -22.81
C ALA A 104 -8.50 -3.88 -21.99
N LEU A 105 -9.14 -3.65 -20.83
CA LEU A 105 -9.59 -4.69 -19.91
C LEU A 105 -11.13 -4.75 -19.89
N SER A 106 -11.67 -5.89 -19.46
CA SER A 106 -13.09 -6.04 -19.15
C SER A 106 -13.53 -5.16 -17.97
N LEU A 107 -14.82 -4.85 -17.88
CA LEU A 107 -15.37 -4.00 -16.81
C LEU A 107 -15.01 -4.47 -15.38
N PRO A 108 -15.06 -5.78 -15.03
CA PRO A 108 -14.62 -6.25 -13.72
C PRO A 108 -13.14 -5.96 -13.44
N LEU A 109 -12.28 -6.13 -14.44
CA LEU A 109 -10.83 -5.94 -14.29
C LEU A 109 -10.44 -4.46 -14.24
N GLU A 110 -11.12 -3.59 -15.01
CA GLU A 110 -11.00 -2.13 -14.86
C GLU A 110 -11.40 -1.67 -13.47
N THR A 111 -12.55 -2.16 -12.97
CA THR A 111 -13.03 -1.82 -11.63
C THR A 111 -12.02 -2.24 -10.55
N LEU A 112 -11.43 -3.43 -10.67
CA LEU A 112 -10.38 -3.86 -9.75
C LEU A 112 -9.10 -3.04 -9.86
N LYS A 113 -8.68 -2.67 -11.07
CA LYS A 113 -7.53 -1.79 -11.28
C LYS A 113 -7.71 -0.46 -10.54
N ASP A 114 -8.90 0.13 -10.63
CA ASP A 114 -9.23 1.37 -9.95
C ASP A 114 -9.29 1.20 -8.43
N GLU A 115 -9.85 0.10 -7.93
CA GLU A 115 -9.87 -0.21 -6.50
C GLU A 115 -8.46 -0.44 -5.94
N ILE A 116 -7.59 -1.13 -6.68
CA ILE A 116 -6.17 -1.29 -6.30
C ILE A 116 -5.49 0.08 -6.22
N ALA A 117 -5.73 0.97 -7.18
CA ALA A 117 -5.20 2.34 -7.13
C ALA A 117 -5.76 3.16 -5.95
N ARG A 118 -7.05 2.98 -5.61
CA ARG A 118 -7.66 3.57 -4.42
C ARG A 118 -7.00 3.07 -3.14
N ILE A 119 -6.76 1.76 -3.02
CA ILE A 119 -6.11 1.14 -1.86
C ILE A 119 -4.66 1.61 -1.74
N GLU A 120 -3.93 1.69 -2.84
CA GLU A 120 -2.56 2.22 -2.88
C GLU A 120 -2.48 3.66 -2.35
N LYS A 121 -3.43 4.52 -2.76
CA LYS A 121 -3.57 5.89 -2.23
C LYS A 121 -3.93 5.90 -0.75
N MET A 122 -4.88 5.07 -0.32
CA MET A 122 -5.28 4.92 1.08
C MET A 122 -4.09 4.51 1.96
N TRP A 123 -3.22 3.64 1.45
CA TRP A 123 -2.00 3.20 2.12
C TRP A 123 -0.82 4.17 2.00
N ARG A 124 -0.99 5.31 1.30
CA ARG A 124 0.05 6.32 1.09
C ARG A 124 1.34 5.72 0.51
N LEU A 125 1.19 4.78 -0.42
CA LEU A 125 2.33 4.14 -1.08
C LEU A 125 2.83 4.93 -2.30
N HIS A 126 1.96 5.77 -2.84
CA HIS A 126 2.26 6.75 -3.88
C HIS A 126 3.07 7.89 -3.27
N GLU A 127 4.31 8.07 -3.76
CA GLU A 127 5.12 9.27 -3.56
C GLU A 127 4.95 10.21 -4.76
#